data_AF-A0A814NIR6-F1
#
_entry.id   AF-A0A814NIR6-F1
#
_cell.length_a   1.000
_cell.length_b   1.000
_cell.length_c   1.000
_cell.angle_alpha   90.00
_cell.angle_beta   90.00
_cell.angle_gamma   90.00
#
_symmetry.space_group_name_H-M   'P 1'
#
loop_
_entity.id
_entity.type
_entity.pdbx_description
1 polymer ?
#
loop_
_entity_poly.entity_id
_entity_poly.type
_entity_poly.pdbx_seq_one_letter_code
_entity_poly.pdbx_strand_id
1 'polypeptide(L)'
;MFLLLFFCLLISFINPSPISNTISSPPPLLLLISFDGFRWDYPDIYNLPNFNSLIKRGVRVKHIDNSFATVTFPSHFTIATGLYEETHGIVANNIYDPILNDVGTVTTMNDAKWWSQNPYSQPIWVSNQLANDSTQRRSGVIAWPGSNVPINGHLPIKYEAFESDRSFDSILKQIFAWFREPIDTRINFGAIYHSQPDATGHAYGPISSQMNETLQECDDYVGVLLKLIDNDKNLKTNLNVIITSDHGMHDVPKNHKIFLEDYIDKSLFSAYGGHSFANIFVNNKEDIDRIYASLSTIPNYEVYKKAQIPDEYHYKSNVRIGDILIVGKVGYEVFVSNTTDADLLGDHGYDNRAESMHPIFYGFGPAFRSNLLAEPFRNVDIYPLMCYILHLNQRKTNGSLDNVKHILIDFSPIIIFIILVIVTAFIYTICACRHCRKLIYVETRIVPDQYRLLSNSDGSKNNLIVSESEDEQENH
;
A
#
# COMPACT_ATOMS: atom_id res chain seq x y z
N MET A 1 -49.06 8.78 -20.61
CA MET A 1 -48.37 10.09 -20.74
C MET A 1 -47.22 10.26 -19.74
N PHE A 2 -47.39 9.92 -18.45
CA PHE A 2 -46.31 10.00 -17.44
C PHE A 2 -45.12 9.04 -17.64
N LEU A 3 -45.34 7.82 -18.16
CA LEU A 3 -44.24 6.89 -18.47
C LEU A 3 -43.37 7.34 -19.67
N LEU A 4 -43.98 8.00 -20.66
CA LEU A 4 -43.23 8.56 -21.80
C LEU A 4 -42.41 9.79 -21.38
N LEU A 5 -42.94 10.63 -20.49
CA LEU A 5 -42.21 11.76 -19.91
C LEU A 5 -41.01 11.29 -19.06
N PHE A 6 -41.14 10.16 -18.35
CA PHE A 6 -40.05 9.55 -17.60
C PHE A 6 -38.94 8.98 -18.52
N PHE A 7 -39.34 8.34 -19.64
CA PHE A 7 -38.39 7.81 -20.62
C PHE A 7 -37.68 8.93 -21.41
N CYS A 8 -38.37 10.03 -21.73
CA CYS A 8 -37.74 11.19 -22.38
C CYS A 8 -36.77 11.94 -21.44
N LEU A 9 -37.07 12.03 -20.14
CA LEU A 9 -36.13 12.54 -19.13
C LEU A 9 -34.87 11.66 -19.02
N LEU A 10 -35.01 10.33 -19.07
CA LEU A 10 -33.91 9.37 -19.11
C LEU A 10 -33.03 9.51 -20.36
N ILE A 11 -33.60 9.75 -21.55
CA ILE A 11 -32.83 9.98 -22.78
C ILE A 11 -32.10 11.34 -22.76
N SER A 12 -32.61 12.31 -21.99
CA SER A 12 -31.96 13.61 -21.80
C SER A 12 -30.71 13.52 -20.90
N PHE A 13 -30.55 12.44 -20.13
CA PHE A 13 -29.31 12.10 -19.41
C PHE A 13 -28.30 11.32 -20.26
N ILE A 14 -28.68 10.88 -21.47
CA ILE A 14 -27.83 10.05 -22.36
C ILE A 14 -27.08 10.90 -23.40
N ASN A 15 -27.47 12.17 -23.60
CA ASN A 15 -26.72 13.12 -24.42
C ASN A 15 -26.03 14.18 -23.55
N PRO A 16 -24.72 14.07 -23.27
CA PRO A 16 -23.99 15.15 -22.64
C PRO A 16 -23.82 16.29 -23.64
N SER A 17 -24.66 17.32 -23.55
CA SER A 17 -24.27 18.64 -24.04
C SER A 17 -22.97 19.05 -23.31
N PRO A 18 -21.98 19.66 -23.99
CA PRO A 18 -20.72 20.01 -23.36
C PRO A 18 -20.96 21.16 -22.38
N ILE A 19 -21.26 20.82 -21.13
CA ILE A 19 -21.17 21.75 -20.01
C ILE A 19 -19.68 21.96 -19.77
N SER A 20 -19.13 22.94 -20.49
CA SER A 20 -17.87 23.58 -20.19
C SER A 20 -17.98 24.28 -18.84
N ASN A 21 -17.75 23.54 -17.76
CA ASN A 21 -17.17 23.97 -16.48
C ASN A 21 -17.25 22.78 -15.50
N THR A 22 -16.51 21.71 -15.79
CA THR A 22 -16.24 20.70 -14.77
C THR A 22 -15.26 21.31 -13.78
N ILE A 23 -15.73 21.69 -12.59
CA ILE A 23 -14.85 21.73 -11.43
C ILE A 23 -14.30 20.32 -11.31
N SER A 24 -13.06 20.11 -11.75
CA SER A 24 -12.34 18.86 -11.54
C SER A 24 -12.41 18.55 -10.05
N SER A 25 -12.87 17.36 -9.68
CA SER A 25 -12.74 16.89 -8.30
C SER A 25 -11.28 17.01 -7.86
N PRO A 26 -10.99 17.44 -6.63
CA PRO A 26 -9.61 17.55 -6.16
C PRO A 26 -8.90 16.19 -6.29
N PRO A 27 -7.58 16.17 -6.57
CA PRO A 27 -6.83 14.93 -6.67
C PRO A 27 -6.96 14.06 -5.40
N PRO A 28 -7.02 12.73 -5.53
CA PRO A 28 -7.05 11.83 -4.37
C PRO A 28 -5.83 12.03 -3.47
N LEU A 29 -6.04 11.82 -2.16
CA LEU A 29 -4.99 11.91 -1.16
C LEU A 29 -4.44 10.52 -0.85
N LEU A 30 -3.11 10.37 -0.88
CA LEU A 30 -2.41 9.15 -0.53
C LEU A 30 -1.15 9.46 0.28
N LEU A 31 -0.97 8.77 1.40
CA LEU A 31 0.26 8.75 2.19
C LEU A 31 0.84 7.34 2.19
N LEU A 32 2.08 7.21 1.75
CA LEU A 32 2.89 6.00 1.82
C LEU A 32 3.88 6.11 2.99
N ILE A 33 3.93 5.09 3.85
CA ILE A 33 4.83 5.02 5.00
C ILE A 33 5.58 3.71 4.95
N SER A 34 6.91 3.78 5.03
CA SER A 34 7.77 2.61 5.18
C SER A 34 8.43 2.60 6.56
N PHE A 35 8.29 1.49 7.30
CA PHE A 35 9.09 1.17 8.47
C PHE A 35 10.13 0.14 8.05
N ASP A 36 11.40 0.54 7.91
CA ASP A 36 12.49 -0.32 7.39
C ASP A 36 12.64 -1.60 8.22
N GLY A 37 12.76 -2.75 7.56
CA GLY A 37 12.99 -4.04 8.22
C GLY A 37 11.83 -4.55 9.09
N PHE A 38 10.63 -3.96 8.98
CA PHE A 38 9.46 -4.42 9.73
C PHE A 38 8.95 -5.74 9.16
N ARG A 39 9.33 -6.85 9.81
CA ARG A 39 8.98 -8.22 9.41
C ARG A 39 7.49 -8.51 9.58
N TRP A 40 6.92 -9.29 8.65
CA TRP A 40 5.48 -9.56 8.53
C TRP A 40 4.78 -10.08 9.79
N ASP A 41 5.48 -10.84 10.62
CA ASP A 41 4.99 -11.55 11.81
C ASP A 41 5.16 -10.75 13.12
N TYR A 42 5.90 -9.64 13.13
CA TYR A 42 6.06 -8.79 14.32
C TYR A 42 4.74 -8.36 14.97
N PRO A 43 3.65 -8.00 14.23
CA PRO A 43 2.38 -7.66 14.85
C PRO A 43 1.68 -8.84 15.54
N ASP A 44 2.07 -10.09 15.21
CA ASP A 44 1.53 -11.30 15.81
C ASP A 44 2.37 -11.80 17.00
N ILE A 45 3.68 -11.51 16.99
CA ILE A 45 4.62 -11.87 18.07
C ILE A 45 4.56 -10.85 19.21
N TYR A 46 4.40 -9.57 18.88
CA TYR A 46 4.44 -8.46 19.82
C TYR A 46 3.06 -7.82 20.02
N ASN A 47 2.81 -7.28 21.20
CA ASN A 47 1.56 -6.59 21.49
C ASN A 47 1.58 -5.16 20.90
N LEU A 48 1.16 -5.04 19.64
CA LEU A 48 1.11 -3.77 18.90
C LEU A 48 -0.34 -3.32 18.69
N PRO A 49 -1.00 -2.71 19.70
CA PRO A 49 -2.43 -2.43 19.67
C PRO A 49 -2.85 -1.47 18.55
N ASN A 50 -2.04 -0.49 18.17
CA ASN A 50 -2.38 0.44 17.10
C ASN A 50 -2.32 -0.26 15.73
N PHE A 51 -1.27 -1.01 15.43
CA PHE A 51 -1.18 -1.87 14.23
C PHE A 51 -2.33 -2.88 14.18
N ASN A 52 -2.59 -3.58 15.28
CA ASN A 52 -3.68 -4.55 15.39
C ASN A 52 -5.07 -3.92 15.20
N SER A 53 -5.21 -2.61 15.46
CA SER A 53 -6.46 -1.89 15.22
C SER A 53 -6.68 -1.52 13.75
N LEU A 54 -5.62 -1.42 12.94
CA LEU A 54 -5.71 -0.93 11.55
C LEU A 54 -6.61 -1.80 10.69
N ILE A 55 -6.59 -3.12 10.88
CA ILE A 55 -7.45 -4.06 10.13
C ILE A 55 -8.94 -3.73 10.32
N LYS A 56 -9.35 -3.21 11.47
CA LYS A 56 -10.78 -2.86 11.72
C LYS A 56 -11.28 -1.74 10.80
N ARG A 57 -10.38 -0.88 10.31
CA ARG A 57 -10.68 0.25 9.41
C ARG A 57 -10.06 0.10 8.02
N GLY A 58 -9.50 -1.07 7.70
CA GLY A 58 -8.74 -1.27 6.48
C GLY A 58 -8.45 -2.75 6.18
N VAL A 59 -7.33 -2.95 5.50
CA VAL A 59 -6.80 -4.26 5.11
C VAL A 59 -5.44 -4.46 5.76
N ARG A 60 -5.20 -5.66 6.28
CA ARG A 60 -3.85 -6.20 6.54
C ARG A 60 -3.60 -7.29 5.52
N VAL A 61 -2.42 -7.33 4.92
CA VAL A 61 -2.00 -8.48 4.10
C VAL A 61 -1.17 -9.40 4.98
N LYS A 62 -1.31 -10.72 4.82
CA LYS A 62 -0.54 -11.71 5.61
C LYS A 62 0.97 -11.41 5.59
N HIS A 63 1.49 -11.18 4.39
CA HIS A 63 2.83 -10.65 4.13
C HIS A 63 2.91 -10.17 2.68
N ILE A 64 3.94 -9.42 2.33
CA ILE A 64 4.28 -9.12 0.94
C ILE A 64 5.30 -10.14 0.44
N ASP A 65 5.15 -10.60 -0.81
CA ASP A 65 6.18 -11.36 -1.50
C ASP A 65 7.22 -10.38 -2.03
N ASN A 66 8.42 -10.42 -1.46
CA ASN A 66 9.45 -9.43 -1.79
C ASN A 66 10.13 -9.76 -3.13
N SER A 67 10.76 -8.76 -3.76
CA SER A 67 11.69 -8.98 -4.88
C SER A 67 13.09 -9.27 -4.35
N PHE A 68 13.94 -9.90 -5.17
CA PHE A 68 15.35 -10.05 -4.84
C PHE A 68 16.15 -8.89 -5.48
N ALA A 69 16.96 -8.15 -4.72
CA ALA A 69 17.43 -8.44 -3.37
C ALA A 69 16.61 -7.75 -2.27
N THR A 70 16.45 -8.43 -1.14
CA THR A 70 15.67 -7.96 0.03
C THR A 70 16.47 -6.94 0.87
N VAL A 71 16.90 -5.86 0.21
CA VAL A 71 17.72 -4.78 0.76
C VAL A 71 17.11 -3.41 0.48
N THR A 72 17.43 -2.45 1.34
CA THR A 72 16.73 -1.17 1.47
C THR A 72 16.56 -0.37 0.18
N PHE A 73 17.64 0.04 -0.50
CA PHE A 73 17.53 0.92 -1.67
C PHE A 73 16.81 0.23 -2.84
N PRO A 74 17.16 -1.01 -3.23
CA PRO A 74 16.44 -1.75 -4.26
C PRO A 74 14.95 -1.95 -3.96
N SER A 75 14.61 -2.44 -2.76
CA SER A 75 13.22 -2.73 -2.40
C SER A 75 12.36 -1.47 -2.32
N HIS A 76 12.87 -0.38 -1.72
CA HIS A 76 12.13 0.90 -1.69
C HIS A 76 11.95 1.52 -3.09
N PHE A 77 12.91 1.34 -3.99
CA PHE A 77 12.78 1.82 -5.37
C PHE A 77 11.84 0.95 -6.19
N THR A 78 11.80 -0.37 -5.92
CA THR A 78 10.80 -1.29 -6.45
C THR A 78 9.38 -0.85 -6.04
N ILE A 79 9.14 -0.58 -4.76
CA ILE A 79 7.84 -0.07 -4.27
C ILE A 79 7.46 1.23 -4.99
N ALA A 80 8.43 2.14 -5.16
CA ALA A 80 8.20 3.44 -5.76
C ALA A 80 7.97 3.40 -7.28
N THR A 81 8.39 2.35 -7.99
CA THR A 81 8.37 2.28 -9.47
C THR A 81 7.57 1.11 -10.04
N GLY A 82 7.32 0.07 -9.25
CA GLY A 82 6.74 -1.20 -9.70
C GLY A 82 7.65 -2.03 -10.60
N LEU A 83 8.95 -1.73 -10.60
CA LEU A 83 9.95 -2.41 -11.43
C LEU A 83 10.86 -3.29 -10.57
N TYR A 84 11.31 -4.40 -11.13
CA TYR A 84 12.37 -5.20 -10.53
C TYR A 84 13.73 -4.48 -10.58
N GLU A 85 14.64 -4.95 -9.75
CA GLU A 85 16.00 -4.49 -9.54
C GLU A 85 16.78 -4.43 -10.83
N GLU A 86 16.71 -5.49 -11.63
CA GLU A 86 17.38 -5.57 -12.93
C GLU A 86 16.84 -4.52 -13.92
N THR A 87 15.58 -4.11 -13.77
CA THR A 87 14.93 -3.17 -14.69
C THR A 87 15.19 -1.73 -14.26
N HIS A 88 15.10 -1.42 -12.96
CA HIS A 88 15.27 -0.07 -12.48
C HIS A 88 16.73 0.33 -12.22
N GLY A 89 17.64 -0.64 -12.09
CA GLY A 89 19.09 -0.45 -12.04
C GLY A 89 19.68 -0.24 -10.65
N ILE A 90 18.86 -0.09 -9.60
CA ILE A 90 19.31 -0.10 -8.20
C ILE A 90 19.34 -1.55 -7.71
N VAL A 91 20.48 -2.23 -7.79
CA VAL A 91 20.55 -3.68 -7.53
C VAL A 91 21.08 -4.04 -6.14
N ALA A 92 21.65 -3.07 -5.42
CA ALA A 92 22.10 -3.19 -4.04
C ALA A 92 22.23 -1.79 -3.40
N ASN A 93 22.52 -1.74 -2.11
CA ASN A 93 22.87 -0.50 -1.40
C ASN A 93 24.27 0.03 -1.81
N ASN A 94 25.17 -0.87 -2.22
CA ASN A 94 26.46 -0.55 -2.81
C ASN A 94 26.57 -1.21 -4.18
N ILE A 95 26.72 -0.40 -5.23
CA ILE A 95 26.71 -0.85 -6.62
C ILE A 95 27.95 -0.38 -7.37
N TYR A 96 28.45 -1.21 -8.25
CA TYR A 96 29.42 -0.81 -9.28
C TYR A 96 28.74 -0.83 -10.63
N ASP A 97 28.92 0.24 -11.39
CA ASP A 97 28.45 0.33 -12.78
C ASP A 97 29.66 0.27 -13.72
N PRO A 98 29.85 -0.81 -14.48
CA PRO A 98 31.01 -0.97 -15.36
C PRO A 98 30.98 -0.04 -16.58
N ILE A 99 29.81 0.52 -16.94
CA ILE A 99 29.71 1.48 -18.04
C ILE A 99 30.16 2.86 -17.56
N LEU A 100 29.73 3.26 -16.36
CA LEU A 100 30.16 4.51 -15.73
C LEU A 100 31.59 4.41 -15.17
N ASN A 101 32.07 3.19 -14.93
CA ASN A 101 33.27 2.87 -14.19
C ASN A 101 33.33 3.62 -12.85
N ASP A 102 32.24 3.53 -12.09
CA ASP A 102 32.06 4.27 -10.84
C ASP A 102 31.35 3.38 -9.81
N VAL A 103 31.50 3.74 -8.53
CA VAL A 103 30.90 3.03 -7.39
C VAL A 103 29.92 3.96 -6.68
N GLY A 104 28.67 3.50 -6.58
CA GLY A 104 27.62 4.13 -5.79
C GLY A 104 27.49 3.45 -4.44
N THR A 105 27.49 4.22 -3.37
CA THR A 105 27.17 3.77 -2.01
C THR A 105 25.96 4.53 -1.48
N VAL A 106 25.43 4.11 -0.33
CA VAL A 106 24.34 4.81 0.35
C VAL A 106 24.59 6.31 0.58
N THR A 107 25.86 6.74 0.68
CA THR A 107 26.24 8.14 0.86
C THR A 107 26.56 8.88 -0.44
N THR A 108 26.89 8.17 -1.53
CA THR A 108 27.31 8.77 -2.81
C THR A 108 26.29 8.65 -3.93
N MET A 109 25.23 7.86 -3.75
CA MET A 109 24.14 7.70 -4.73
C MET A 109 23.14 8.87 -4.73
N ASN A 110 23.61 10.10 -4.60
CA ASN A 110 22.80 11.33 -4.67
C ASN A 110 22.73 11.94 -6.09
N ASP A 111 23.25 11.22 -7.09
CA ASP A 111 23.28 11.63 -8.50
C ASP A 111 22.26 10.83 -9.34
N ALA A 112 21.55 11.51 -10.25
CA ALA A 112 20.55 10.91 -11.14
C ALA A 112 21.10 9.79 -12.04
N LYS A 113 22.41 9.76 -12.31
CA LYS A 113 23.07 8.68 -13.07
C LYS A 113 22.83 7.28 -12.49
N TRP A 114 22.61 7.19 -11.17
CA TRP A 114 22.32 5.93 -10.50
C TRP A 114 20.85 5.50 -10.67
N TRP A 115 19.92 6.45 -10.60
CA TRP A 115 18.48 6.18 -10.52
C TRP A 115 17.75 6.24 -11.87
N SER A 116 18.38 6.84 -12.89
CA SER A 116 17.78 7.14 -14.19
C SER A 116 18.37 6.30 -15.34
N GLN A 117 18.89 5.10 -15.06
CA GLN A 117 19.45 4.21 -16.09
C GLN A 117 18.38 3.76 -17.10
N ASN A 118 17.12 3.73 -16.68
CA ASN A 118 15.98 3.30 -17.49
C ASN A 118 14.88 4.38 -17.47
N PRO A 119 14.36 4.82 -18.64
CA PRO A 119 13.30 5.83 -18.72
C PRO A 119 11.96 5.37 -18.11
N TYR A 120 11.80 4.07 -17.85
CA TYR A 120 10.65 3.52 -17.12
C TYR A 120 10.80 3.63 -15.59
N SER A 121 12.00 3.88 -15.05
CA SER A 121 12.29 4.07 -13.61
C SER A 121 11.73 5.41 -13.09
N GLN A 122 10.43 5.63 -13.27
CA GLN A 122 9.76 6.84 -12.86
C GLN A 122 9.01 6.58 -11.56
N PRO A 123 9.47 7.11 -10.43
CA PRO A 123 8.83 6.85 -9.16
C PRO A 123 7.44 7.52 -9.07
N ILE A 124 6.63 7.05 -8.13
CA ILE A 124 5.24 7.46 -7.98
C ILE A 124 5.07 8.97 -7.74
N TRP A 125 6.02 9.62 -7.04
CA TRP A 125 5.99 11.07 -6.82
C TRP A 125 6.17 11.86 -8.12
N VAL A 126 7.08 11.42 -9.01
CA VAL A 126 7.21 12.02 -10.35
C VAL A 126 5.96 11.74 -11.18
N SER A 127 5.43 10.52 -11.11
CA SER A 127 4.23 10.12 -11.86
C SER A 127 2.99 10.91 -11.46
N ASN A 128 2.82 11.20 -10.17
CA ASN A 128 1.74 12.05 -9.68
C ASN A 128 1.88 13.50 -10.18
N GLN A 129 3.09 14.06 -10.17
CA GLN A 129 3.33 15.45 -10.60
C GLN A 129 3.19 15.64 -12.11
N LEU A 130 3.48 14.62 -12.91
CA LEU A 130 3.43 14.70 -14.38
C LEU A 130 2.07 14.29 -14.97
N ALA A 131 1.06 13.98 -14.16
CA ALA A 131 -0.27 13.64 -14.66
C ALA A 131 -0.94 14.83 -15.38
N ASN A 132 -1.95 14.54 -16.21
CA ASN A 132 -2.57 15.52 -17.12
C ASN A 132 -3.20 16.76 -16.43
N ASP A 133 -3.49 16.67 -15.13
CA ASP A 133 -4.00 17.70 -14.22
C ASP A 133 -2.90 18.23 -13.26
N SER A 134 -1.64 18.22 -13.73
CA SER A 134 -0.41 18.53 -12.96
C SER A 134 -0.46 19.81 -12.13
N THR A 135 -1.22 20.83 -12.54
CA THR A 135 -1.33 22.11 -11.80
C THR A 135 -1.90 21.94 -10.39
N GLN A 136 -2.64 20.85 -10.14
CA GLN A 136 -3.25 20.53 -8.84
C GLN A 136 -2.54 19.40 -8.09
N ARG A 137 -1.51 18.78 -8.66
CA ARG A 137 -0.83 17.61 -8.08
C ARG A 137 0.56 17.95 -7.59
N ARG A 138 0.82 17.64 -6.34
CA ARG A 138 2.10 17.89 -5.67
C ARG A 138 2.45 16.70 -4.82
N SER A 139 3.72 16.31 -4.88
CA SER A 139 4.26 15.25 -4.05
C SER A 139 5.20 15.82 -2.99
N GLY A 140 5.02 15.34 -1.76
CA GLY A 140 5.89 15.58 -0.63
C GLY A 140 6.59 14.29 -0.22
N VAL A 141 7.92 14.26 -0.14
CA VAL A 141 8.64 13.03 0.19
C VAL A 141 9.72 13.28 1.23
N ILE A 142 9.67 12.57 2.36
CA ILE A 142 10.65 12.69 3.43
C ILE A 142 11.46 11.40 3.50
N ALA A 143 12.76 11.50 3.30
CA ALA A 143 13.77 10.46 3.48
C ALA A 143 13.68 9.20 2.59
N TRP A 144 12.72 9.10 1.66
CA TRP A 144 12.59 7.91 0.81
C TRP A 144 13.81 7.74 -0.13
N PRO A 145 14.38 6.53 -0.29
CA PRO A 145 15.50 6.30 -1.20
C PRO A 145 15.26 6.85 -2.63
N GLY A 146 16.15 7.73 -3.07
CA GLY A 146 16.07 8.40 -4.38
C GLY A 146 15.21 9.67 -4.42
N SER A 147 14.50 10.05 -3.35
CA SER A 147 13.60 11.21 -3.38
C SER A 147 14.31 12.57 -3.40
N ASN A 148 15.57 12.61 -2.97
CA ASN A 148 16.44 13.80 -3.01
C ASN A 148 17.28 13.88 -4.29
N VAL A 149 16.94 13.09 -5.32
CA VAL A 149 17.65 13.03 -6.60
C VAL A 149 16.69 13.43 -7.74
N PRO A 150 17.13 14.22 -8.75
CA PRO A 150 16.31 14.57 -9.90
C PRO A 150 16.17 13.38 -10.87
N ILE A 151 15.41 12.36 -10.47
CA ILE A 151 15.20 11.14 -11.26
C ILE A 151 14.47 11.49 -12.55
N ASN A 152 15.07 11.15 -13.69
CA ASN A 152 14.63 11.59 -15.02
C ASN A 152 14.42 13.11 -15.12
N GLY A 153 15.22 13.91 -14.39
CA GLY A 153 15.14 15.37 -14.37
C GLY A 153 14.09 15.96 -13.43
N HIS A 154 13.44 15.14 -12.59
CA HIS A 154 12.35 15.59 -11.72
C HIS A 154 12.59 15.26 -10.24
N LEU A 155 12.45 16.28 -9.40
CA LEU A 155 12.35 16.14 -7.94
C LEU A 155 10.88 16.17 -7.49
N PRO A 156 10.55 15.61 -6.32
CA PRO A 156 9.31 15.96 -5.63
C PRO A 156 9.24 17.49 -5.40
N ILE A 157 8.04 18.07 -5.45
CA ILE A 157 7.84 19.51 -5.19
C ILE A 157 8.27 19.89 -3.78
N LYS A 158 8.05 19.00 -2.81
CA LYS A 158 8.56 19.12 -1.44
C LYS A 158 9.35 17.87 -1.11
N TYR A 159 10.58 18.02 -0.66
CA TYR A 159 11.37 16.89 -0.21
C TYR A 159 12.32 17.28 0.91
N GLU A 160 12.60 16.31 1.77
CA GLU A 160 13.57 16.42 2.86
C GLU A 160 14.44 15.16 2.84
N ALA A 161 15.76 15.33 2.99
CA ALA A 161 16.70 14.21 3.02
C ALA A 161 16.56 13.40 4.32
N PHE A 162 17.15 12.21 4.35
CA PHE A 162 17.23 11.42 5.58
C PHE A 162 18.11 12.13 6.62
N GLU A 163 17.62 12.19 7.85
CA GLU A 163 18.32 12.72 9.02
C GLU A 163 18.15 11.71 10.16
N SER A 164 19.25 11.11 10.63
CA SER A 164 19.23 10.01 11.61
C SER A 164 18.58 10.39 12.93
N ASP A 165 18.76 11.64 13.37
CA ASP A 165 18.37 12.09 14.71
C ASP A 165 16.95 12.68 14.74
N ARG A 166 16.26 12.67 13.60
CA ARG A 166 14.92 13.25 13.48
C ARG A 166 13.85 12.25 13.93
N SER A 167 13.06 12.64 14.93
CA SER A 167 11.96 11.79 15.41
C SER A 167 10.87 11.60 14.36
N PHE A 168 10.26 10.42 14.34
CA PHE A 168 9.18 10.12 13.41
C PHE A 168 7.93 10.96 13.67
N ASP A 169 7.65 11.35 14.93
CA ASP A 169 6.59 12.32 15.26
C ASP A 169 6.80 13.67 14.56
N SER A 170 8.05 14.17 14.48
CA SER A 170 8.39 15.38 13.73
C SER A 170 8.14 15.20 12.23
N ILE A 171 8.51 14.04 11.68
CA ILE A 171 8.27 13.69 10.27
C ILE A 171 6.77 13.63 9.96
N LEU A 172 5.96 12.98 10.81
CA LEU A 172 4.50 12.94 10.69
C LEU A 172 3.89 14.34 10.74
N LYS A 173 4.30 15.18 11.70
CA LYS A 173 3.82 16.56 11.79
C LYS A 173 4.14 17.35 10.53
N GLN A 174 5.34 17.18 9.96
CA GLN A 174 5.76 17.85 8.75
C GLN A 174 4.95 17.41 7.51
N ILE A 175 4.78 16.11 7.28
CA ILE A 175 4.01 15.63 6.12
C ILE A 175 2.54 16.07 6.22
N PHE A 176 1.94 16.05 7.43
CA PHE A 176 0.56 16.50 7.64
C PHE A 176 0.43 18.02 7.49
N ALA A 177 1.46 18.80 7.83
CA ALA A 177 1.48 20.22 7.53
C ALA A 177 1.39 20.46 6.02
N TRP A 178 2.14 19.71 5.20
CA TRP A 178 2.07 19.80 3.74
C TRP A 178 0.71 19.38 3.16
N PHE A 179 0.02 18.39 3.75
CA PHE A 179 -1.35 18.03 3.33
C PHE A 179 -2.39 19.12 3.66
N ARG A 180 -2.14 19.92 4.70
CA ARG A 180 -3.03 20.97 5.22
C ARG A 180 -2.81 22.34 4.63
N GLU A 181 -1.80 22.49 3.78
CA GLU A 181 -1.56 23.73 3.05
C GLU A 181 -2.79 24.13 2.18
N PRO A 182 -2.85 25.40 1.73
CA PRO A 182 -3.84 25.83 0.75
C PRO A 182 -3.89 24.94 -0.50
N ILE A 183 -5.04 24.93 -1.19
CA ILE A 183 -5.34 24.05 -2.34
C ILE A 183 -4.28 24.11 -3.46
N ASP A 184 -3.63 25.26 -3.63
CA ASP A 184 -2.64 25.59 -4.63
C ASP A 184 -1.20 25.22 -4.23
N THR A 185 -0.96 24.84 -2.98
CA THR A 185 0.38 24.50 -2.46
C THR A 185 0.44 23.14 -1.77
N ARG A 186 -0.69 22.62 -1.30
CA ARG A 186 -0.78 21.31 -0.65
C ARG A 186 -0.37 20.15 -1.51
N ILE A 187 0.19 19.14 -0.86
CA ILE A 187 0.45 17.84 -1.48
C ILE A 187 -0.84 17.02 -1.55
N ASN A 188 -0.94 16.19 -2.58
CA ASN A 188 -1.93 15.12 -2.66
C ASN A 188 -1.28 13.73 -2.50
N PHE A 189 0.03 13.64 -2.70
CA PHE A 189 0.80 12.43 -2.42
C PHE A 189 1.91 12.72 -1.42
N GLY A 190 1.97 11.93 -0.34
CA GLY A 190 3.03 11.94 0.66
C GLY A 190 3.76 10.60 0.69
N ALA A 191 5.08 10.60 0.87
CA ALA A 191 5.85 9.38 1.16
C ALA A 191 6.85 9.63 2.30
N ILE A 192 6.94 8.69 3.24
CA ILE A 192 7.85 8.74 4.39
C ILE A 192 8.61 7.42 4.50
N TYR A 193 9.90 7.52 4.78
CA TYR A 193 10.75 6.42 5.25
C TYR A 193 11.12 6.62 6.73
N HIS A 194 11.16 5.52 7.48
CA HIS A 194 11.69 5.46 8.85
C HIS A 194 12.63 4.26 8.99
N SER A 195 13.81 4.46 9.57
CA SER A 195 14.88 3.45 9.65
C SER A 195 14.69 2.40 10.75
N GLN A 196 13.58 2.44 11.48
CA GLN A 196 13.24 1.44 12.48
C GLN A 196 12.07 0.59 11.99
N PRO A 197 12.02 -0.71 12.34
CA PRO A 197 12.89 -1.41 13.30
C PRO A 197 14.25 -1.94 12.78
N ASP A 198 14.59 -1.76 11.49
CA ASP A 198 15.81 -2.32 10.87
C ASP A 198 17.10 -2.08 11.68
N ALA A 199 17.39 -0.82 12.04
CA ALA A 199 18.61 -0.49 12.77
C ALA A 199 18.73 -1.24 14.11
N THR A 200 17.60 -1.49 14.79
CA THR A 200 17.55 -2.29 16.02
C THR A 200 17.72 -3.78 15.72
N GLY A 201 17.17 -4.26 14.60
CA GLY A 201 17.34 -5.63 14.11
C GLY A 201 18.81 -5.96 13.85
N HIS A 202 19.54 -5.07 13.17
CA HIS A 202 20.98 -5.21 12.98
C HIS A 202 21.75 -5.27 14.30
N ALA A 203 21.45 -4.37 15.23
CA ALA A 203 22.20 -4.21 16.47
C ALA A 203 21.91 -5.30 17.53
N TYR A 204 20.68 -5.83 17.56
CA TYR A 204 20.21 -6.69 18.65
C TYR A 204 19.52 -8.00 18.20
N GLY A 205 19.37 -8.21 16.89
CA GLY A 205 18.63 -9.33 16.31
C GLY A 205 17.10 -9.08 16.27
N PRO A 206 16.37 -9.81 15.40
CA PRO A 206 14.92 -9.69 15.22
C PRO A 206 14.09 -10.09 16.45
N ILE A 207 14.63 -10.84 17.41
CA ILE A 207 13.92 -11.27 18.62
C ILE A 207 14.73 -10.90 19.86
N SER A 208 14.50 -9.67 20.36
CA SER A 208 15.21 -9.13 21.53
C SER A 208 14.31 -8.20 22.36
N SER A 209 14.75 -7.86 23.59
CA SER A 209 14.07 -6.85 24.41
C SER A 209 14.08 -5.47 23.75
N GLN A 210 15.18 -5.11 23.08
CA GLN A 210 15.36 -3.86 22.36
C GLN A 210 14.41 -3.80 21.17
N MET A 211 14.28 -4.90 20.42
CA MET A 211 13.31 -5.00 19.34
C MET A 211 11.87 -4.79 19.84
N ASN A 212 11.50 -5.37 21.00
CA ASN A 212 10.19 -5.13 21.60
C ASN A 212 9.94 -3.65 21.91
N GLU A 213 10.92 -2.95 22.52
CA GLU A 213 10.82 -1.53 22.82
C GLU A 213 10.66 -0.68 21.55
N THR A 214 11.48 -0.95 20.53
CA THR A 214 11.41 -0.26 19.23
C THR A 214 10.10 -0.51 18.50
N LEU A 215 9.56 -1.74 18.54
CA LEU A 215 8.27 -2.04 17.91
C LEU A 215 7.11 -1.37 18.65
N GLN A 216 7.18 -1.25 19.98
CA GLN A 216 6.22 -0.45 20.76
C GLN A 216 6.27 1.02 20.36
N GLU A 217 7.47 1.57 20.14
CA GLU A 217 7.64 2.94 19.64
C GLU A 217 7.04 3.11 18.23
N CYS A 218 7.28 2.16 17.32
CA CYS A 218 6.64 2.14 16.00
C CYS A 218 5.11 2.09 16.09
N ASP A 219 4.56 1.30 17.03
CA ASP A 219 3.12 1.23 17.28
C ASP A 219 2.56 2.56 17.82
N ASP A 220 3.26 3.22 18.73
CA ASP A 220 2.89 4.55 19.24
C ASP A 220 2.87 5.60 18.12
N TYR A 221 3.80 5.52 17.17
CA TYR A 221 3.79 6.35 15.98
C TYR A 221 2.56 6.13 15.09
N VAL A 222 2.11 4.89 14.93
CA VAL A 222 0.82 4.60 14.29
C VAL A 222 -0.34 5.22 15.08
N GLY A 223 -0.29 5.19 16.41
CA GLY A 223 -1.25 5.88 17.26
C GLY A 223 -1.29 7.40 17.02
N VAL A 224 -0.13 8.05 16.86
CA VAL A 224 -0.02 9.47 16.51
C VAL A 224 -0.59 9.74 15.11
N LEU A 225 -0.24 8.93 14.12
CA LEU A 225 -0.76 8.99 12.76
C LEU A 225 -2.30 8.96 12.76
N LEU A 226 -2.91 8.00 13.45
CA LEU A 226 -4.36 7.86 13.54
C LEU A 226 -5.01 9.09 14.16
N LYS A 227 -4.43 9.66 15.24
CA LYS A 227 -4.91 10.90 15.85
C LYS A 227 -4.82 12.09 14.89
N LEU A 228 -3.75 12.23 14.13
CA LEU A 228 -3.58 13.30 13.15
C LEU A 228 -4.63 13.24 12.04
N ILE A 229 -4.98 12.03 11.59
CA ILE A 229 -6.03 11.79 10.60
C ILE A 229 -7.41 12.07 11.19
N ASP A 230 -7.73 11.48 12.33
CA ASP A 230 -9.09 11.50 12.88
C ASP A 230 -9.50 12.89 13.40
N ASN A 231 -8.53 13.75 13.75
CA ASN A 231 -8.75 15.15 14.15
C ASN A 231 -8.94 16.11 12.97
N ASP A 232 -8.74 15.66 11.72
CA ASP A 232 -8.90 16.47 10.52
C ASP A 232 -10.01 15.90 9.64
N LYS A 233 -11.15 16.61 9.55
CA LYS A 233 -12.33 16.12 8.81
C LYS A 233 -12.03 15.81 7.34
N ASN A 234 -11.16 16.58 6.70
CA ASN A 234 -10.80 16.37 5.30
C ASN A 234 -9.93 15.12 5.17
N LEU A 235 -8.90 14.98 5.99
CA LEU A 235 -8.00 13.81 5.92
C LEU A 235 -8.72 12.53 6.34
N LYS A 236 -9.51 12.57 7.41
CA LYS A 236 -10.33 11.43 7.85
C LYS A 236 -11.23 10.86 6.75
N THR A 237 -11.75 11.72 5.89
CA THR A 237 -12.69 11.33 4.83
C THR A 237 -11.97 10.91 3.55
N ASN A 238 -10.86 11.58 3.22
CA ASN A 238 -10.28 11.53 1.88
C ASN A 238 -8.88 10.89 1.80
N LEU A 239 -8.15 10.78 2.91
CA LEU A 239 -6.78 10.26 2.91
C LEU A 239 -6.77 8.73 2.87
N ASN A 240 -6.12 8.19 1.85
CA ASN A 240 -5.67 6.80 1.81
C ASN A 240 -4.28 6.71 2.42
N VAL A 241 -4.02 5.65 3.18
CA VAL A 241 -2.73 5.38 3.78
C VAL A 241 -2.31 3.96 3.45
N ILE A 242 -1.06 3.81 3.01
CA ILE A 242 -0.36 2.54 2.89
C ILE A 242 0.79 2.56 3.91
N ILE A 243 0.81 1.59 4.80
CA ILE A 243 1.95 1.31 5.69
C ILE A 243 2.56 -0.01 5.21
N THR A 244 3.85 0.00 4.89
CA THR A 244 4.60 -1.16 4.41
C THR A 244 5.97 -1.19 5.06
N SER A 245 6.73 -2.21 4.75
CA SER A 245 8.19 -2.22 4.86
C SER A 245 8.79 -2.67 3.53
N ASP A 246 10.10 -2.65 3.46
CA ASP A 246 10.91 -3.04 2.31
C ASP A 246 11.39 -4.48 2.40
N HIS A 247 11.76 -4.97 3.58
CA HIS A 247 12.13 -6.35 3.84
C HIS A 247 11.84 -6.76 5.29
N GLY A 248 12.17 -8.01 5.62
CA GLY A 248 12.18 -8.53 6.98
C GLY A 248 13.58 -8.49 7.61
N MET A 249 13.84 -9.42 8.54
CA MET A 249 15.08 -9.49 9.33
C MET A 249 15.27 -10.92 9.89
N HIS A 250 16.51 -11.41 9.89
CA HIS A 250 16.87 -12.72 10.44
C HIS A 250 18.12 -12.64 11.33
N ASP A 251 18.21 -13.47 12.38
CA ASP A 251 19.40 -13.54 13.24
C ASP A 251 20.63 -14.03 12.46
N VAL A 252 21.80 -13.49 12.79
CA VAL A 252 23.09 -13.92 12.22
C VAL A 252 24.01 -14.46 13.31
N PRO A 253 24.27 -15.78 13.33
CA PRO A 253 25.26 -16.35 14.22
C PRO A 253 26.68 -15.90 13.85
N LYS A 254 27.50 -15.56 14.86
CA LYS A 254 28.87 -15.04 14.65
C LYS A 254 29.79 -15.90 13.80
N ASN A 255 29.55 -17.22 13.76
CA ASN A 255 30.34 -18.18 12.98
C ASN A 255 29.76 -18.46 11.59
N HIS A 256 28.68 -17.79 11.19
CA HIS A 256 28.05 -17.94 9.89
C HIS A 256 28.51 -16.83 8.95
N LYS A 257 29.81 -16.64 8.82
CA LYS A 257 30.42 -15.67 7.91
C LYS A 257 31.57 -16.31 7.14
N ILE A 258 31.72 -15.93 5.88
CA ILE A 258 32.89 -16.27 5.06
C ILE A 258 33.61 -15.02 4.59
N PHE A 259 34.90 -15.16 4.32
CA PHE A 259 35.69 -14.15 3.64
C PHE A 259 36.08 -14.69 2.26
N LEU A 260 35.71 -13.98 1.19
CA LEU A 260 36.00 -14.42 -0.18
C LEU A 260 37.51 -14.64 -0.41
N GLU A 261 38.35 -13.87 0.29
CA GLU A 261 39.82 -14.00 0.22
C GLU A 261 40.38 -15.36 0.63
N ASP A 262 39.64 -16.11 1.45
CA ASP A 262 40.05 -17.45 1.88
C ASP A 262 39.89 -18.48 0.74
N TYR A 263 39.14 -18.13 -0.31
CA TYR A 263 38.75 -19.04 -1.40
C TYR A 263 39.24 -18.57 -2.78
N ILE A 264 39.41 -17.26 -2.97
CA ILE A 264 39.80 -16.65 -4.25
C ILE A 264 40.76 -15.47 -4.05
N ASP A 265 41.73 -15.32 -4.97
CA ASP A 265 42.68 -14.21 -4.95
C ASP A 265 41.96 -12.87 -5.21
N LYS A 266 42.06 -11.94 -4.25
CA LYS A 266 41.43 -10.61 -4.31
C LYS A 266 41.82 -9.78 -5.53
N SER A 267 42.98 -10.03 -6.14
CA SER A 267 43.42 -9.30 -7.34
C SER A 267 42.60 -9.64 -8.59
N LEU A 268 41.83 -10.73 -8.55
CA LEU A 268 41.06 -11.22 -9.69
C LEU A 268 39.67 -10.61 -9.80
N PHE A 269 39.17 -9.95 -8.76
CA PHE A 269 37.79 -9.51 -8.73
C PHE A 269 37.57 -8.23 -7.91
N SER A 270 36.40 -7.63 -8.09
CA SER A 270 35.80 -6.69 -7.15
C SER A 270 34.41 -7.20 -6.78
N ALA A 271 33.96 -6.92 -5.56
CA ALA A 271 32.67 -7.40 -5.08
C ALA A 271 31.86 -6.26 -4.46
N TYR A 272 30.57 -6.22 -4.79
CA TYR A 272 29.63 -5.17 -4.36
C TYR A 272 28.28 -5.80 -4.02
N GLY A 273 27.55 -5.20 -3.09
CA GLY A 273 26.32 -5.80 -2.55
C GLY A 273 26.10 -5.42 -1.10
N GLY A 274 25.69 -6.42 -0.32
CA GLY A 274 25.54 -6.36 1.14
C GLY A 274 26.29 -7.51 1.82
N HIS A 275 25.92 -7.84 3.05
CA HIS A 275 26.54 -8.94 3.79
C HIS A 275 25.87 -10.28 3.50
N SER A 276 24.60 -10.34 3.12
CA SER A 276 23.91 -11.59 2.75
C SER A 276 24.17 -12.08 1.32
N PHE A 277 24.61 -11.20 0.42
CA PHE A 277 24.96 -11.54 -0.96
C PHE A 277 26.00 -10.59 -1.55
N ALA A 278 26.77 -11.08 -2.53
CA ALA A 278 27.73 -10.27 -3.27
C ALA A 278 27.66 -10.51 -4.79
N ASN A 279 27.68 -9.42 -5.54
CA ASN A 279 27.93 -9.39 -6.97
C ASN A 279 29.44 -9.33 -7.20
N ILE A 280 30.00 -10.37 -7.80
CA ILE A 280 31.43 -10.50 -8.10
C ILE A 280 31.66 -10.11 -9.55
N PHE A 281 32.47 -9.08 -9.76
CA PHE A 281 32.94 -8.61 -11.06
C PHE A 281 34.35 -9.11 -11.27
N VAL A 282 34.54 -9.98 -12.27
CA VAL A 282 35.83 -10.60 -12.56
C VAL A 282 36.62 -9.72 -13.52
N ASN A 283 37.87 -9.43 -13.16
CA ASN A 283 38.78 -8.55 -13.90
C ASN A 283 39.14 -9.13 -15.28
N ASN A 284 39.49 -10.42 -15.32
CA ASN A 284 39.70 -11.18 -16.57
C ASN A 284 38.59 -12.24 -16.74
N LYS A 285 37.81 -12.15 -17.83
CA LYS A 285 36.66 -13.05 -18.06
C LYS A 285 37.06 -14.52 -18.18
N GLU A 286 38.32 -14.84 -18.49
CA GLU A 286 38.85 -16.21 -18.49
C GLU A 286 38.88 -16.84 -17.08
N ASP A 287 38.90 -16.03 -16.02
CA ASP A 287 38.93 -16.50 -14.63
C ASP A 287 37.54 -16.87 -14.08
N ILE A 288 36.45 -16.56 -14.78
CA ILE A 288 35.08 -16.76 -14.29
C ILE A 288 34.84 -18.22 -13.89
N ASP A 289 35.22 -19.18 -14.73
CA ASP A 289 34.95 -20.60 -14.48
C ASP A 289 35.73 -21.13 -13.27
N ARG A 290 36.97 -20.66 -13.09
CA ARG A 290 37.82 -21.03 -11.95
C ARG A 290 37.29 -20.44 -10.64
N ILE A 291 36.93 -19.15 -10.65
CA ILE A 291 36.35 -18.46 -9.48
C ILE A 291 35.03 -19.11 -9.10
N TYR A 292 34.14 -19.34 -10.08
CA TYR A 292 32.87 -20.02 -9.88
C TYR A 292 33.07 -21.41 -9.26
N ALA A 293 33.99 -22.21 -9.79
CA ALA A 293 34.26 -23.54 -9.26
C ALA A 293 34.77 -23.50 -7.81
N SER A 294 35.65 -22.55 -7.46
CA SER A 294 36.13 -22.39 -6.08
C SER A 294 34.99 -22.04 -5.12
N LEU A 295 34.21 -21.01 -5.44
CA LEU A 295 33.12 -20.53 -4.59
C LEU A 295 31.97 -21.55 -4.48
N SER A 296 31.70 -22.33 -5.52
CA SER A 296 30.65 -23.37 -5.50
C SER A 296 30.95 -24.53 -4.54
N THR A 297 32.17 -24.62 -4.00
CA THR A 297 32.51 -25.61 -2.97
C THR A 297 32.11 -25.19 -1.55
N ILE A 298 31.75 -23.92 -1.36
CA ILE A 298 31.49 -23.37 -0.03
C ILE A 298 30.10 -23.83 0.45
N PRO A 299 30.01 -24.56 1.58
CA PRO A 299 28.73 -25.00 2.10
C PRO A 299 27.89 -23.81 2.57
N ASN A 300 26.57 -23.90 2.38
CA ASN A 300 25.58 -22.87 2.77
C ASN A 300 25.57 -21.59 1.95
N TYR A 301 26.23 -21.59 0.79
CA TYR A 301 26.12 -20.50 -0.18
C TYR A 301 25.65 -21.06 -1.51
N GLU A 302 24.77 -20.30 -2.17
CA GLU A 302 24.35 -20.55 -3.53
C GLU A 302 25.14 -19.63 -4.45
N VAL A 303 25.83 -20.24 -5.42
CA VAL A 303 26.70 -19.52 -6.35
C VAL A 303 26.18 -19.70 -7.76
N TYR A 304 25.97 -18.60 -8.44
CA TYR A 304 25.41 -18.55 -9.78
C TYR A 304 26.36 -17.77 -10.68
N LYS A 305 26.70 -18.30 -11.85
CA LYS A 305 27.10 -17.41 -12.94
C LYS A 305 25.89 -16.59 -13.34
N LYS A 306 26.08 -15.36 -13.82
CA LYS A 306 25.00 -14.43 -14.17
C LYS A 306 23.87 -15.05 -15.00
N ALA A 307 24.21 -15.82 -16.03
CA ALA A 307 23.23 -16.47 -16.90
C ALA A 307 22.43 -17.60 -16.21
N GLN A 308 22.94 -18.13 -15.10
CA GLN A 308 22.36 -19.22 -14.31
C GLN A 308 21.56 -18.73 -13.10
N ILE A 309 21.51 -17.41 -12.84
CA ILE A 309 20.67 -16.86 -11.77
C ILE A 309 19.20 -17.23 -12.07
N PRO A 310 18.46 -17.76 -11.07
CA PRO A 310 17.07 -18.17 -11.23
C PRO A 310 16.20 -17.04 -11.81
N ASP A 311 15.31 -17.37 -12.76
CA ASP A 311 14.41 -16.39 -13.39
C ASP A 311 13.49 -15.71 -12.37
N GLU A 312 13.10 -16.45 -11.32
CA GLU A 312 12.25 -15.97 -10.22
C GLU A 312 12.85 -14.82 -9.41
N TYR A 313 14.18 -14.65 -9.42
CA TYR A 313 14.81 -13.51 -8.76
C TYR A 313 14.64 -12.21 -9.56
N HIS A 314 14.38 -12.30 -10.88
CA HIS A 314 14.41 -11.13 -11.76
C HIS A 314 15.68 -10.29 -11.57
N TYR A 315 16.82 -10.99 -11.43
CA TYR A 315 18.10 -10.41 -11.02
C TYR A 315 19.24 -10.92 -11.93
N LYS A 316 19.14 -10.70 -13.25
CA LYS A 316 20.28 -11.01 -14.15
C LYS A 316 20.44 -10.08 -15.35
N SER A 317 19.42 -9.29 -15.67
CA SER A 317 19.34 -8.48 -16.88
C SER A 317 19.81 -7.03 -16.68
N ASN A 318 20.89 -6.82 -15.93
CA ASN A 318 21.48 -5.49 -15.72
C ASN A 318 23.00 -5.54 -15.66
N VAL A 319 23.69 -4.50 -16.16
CA VAL A 319 25.17 -4.43 -16.13
C VAL A 319 25.76 -4.29 -14.73
N ARG A 320 24.97 -3.82 -13.76
CA ARG A 320 25.35 -3.69 -12.34
C ARG A 320 25.26 -5.01 -11.57
N ILE A 321 24.80 -6.09 -12.21
CA ILE A 321 24.81 -7.44 -11.67
C ILE A 321 26.10 -8.12 -12.14
N GLY A 322 26.85 -8.67 -11.19
CA GLY A 322 28.19 -9.22 -11.41
C GLY A 322 28.21 -10.43 -12.35
N ASP A 323 29.41 -10.85 -12.75
CA ASP A 323 29.59 -12.07 -13.54
C ASP A 323 29.20 -13.32 -12.76
N ILE A 324 29.40 -13.27 -11.44
CA ILE A 324 29.01 -14.29 -10.47
C ILE A 324 28.22 -13.61 -9.35
N LEU A 325 27.12 -14.24 -8.94
CA LEU A 325 26.37 -13.90 -7.74
C LEU A 325 26.62 -15.01 -6.70
N ILE A 326 26.99 -14.62 -5.49
CA ILE A 326 27.00 -15.51 -4.32
C ILE A 326 25.95 -15.02 -3.33
N VAL A 327 25.08 -15.92 -2.89
CA VAL A 327 24.01 -15.66 -1.92
C VAL A 327 24.19 -16.61 -0.75
N GLY A 328 24.28 -16.08 0.47
CA GLY A 328 24.24 -16.91 1.67
C GLY A 328 22.85 -17.52 1.86
N LYS A 329 22.78 -18.77 2.33
CA LYS A 329 21.55 -19.25 2.95
C LYS A 329 21.20 -18.33 4.12
N VAL A 330 19.92 -18.25 4.47
CA VAL A 330 19.43 -17.38 5.56
C VAL A 330 20.29 -17.52 6.82
N GLY A 331 20.81 -16.39 7.31
CA GLY A 331 21.72 -16.30 8.46
C GLY A 331 23.20 -16.51 8.15
N TYR A 332 23.61 -16.56 6.87
CA TYR A 332 25.01 -16.65 6.44
C TYR A 332 25.48 -15.41 5.68
N GLU A 333 26.57 -14.80 6.13
CA GLU A 333 27.13 -13.59 5.55
C GLU A 333 28.36 -13.86 4.66
N VAL A 334 28.58 -13.00 3.68
CA VAL A 334 29.71 -12.97 2.75
C VAL A 334 30.40 -11.62 2.85
N PHE A 335 31.70 -11.66 3.17
CA PHE A 335 32.57 -10.48 3.21
C PHE A 335 33.70 -10.65 2.19
N VAL A 336 34.23 -9.54 1.69
CA VAL A 336 35.41 -9.60 0.80
C VAL A 336 36.66 -9.97 1.58
N SER A 337 36.80 -9.40 2.78
CA SER A 337 38.00 -9.50 3.61
C SER A 337 37.64 -9.60 5.08
N ASN A 338 38.52 -10.18 5.88
CA ASN A 338 38.43 -10.15 7.34
C ASN A 338 38.87 -8.78 7.88
N THR A 339 38.04 -7.77 7.62
CA THR A 339 38.13 -6.45 8.26
C THR A 339 37.30 -6.45 9.54
N THR A 340 37.56 -5.49 10.43
CA THR A 340 36.81 -5.26 11.67
C THR A 340 35.39 -4.74 11.39
N ASP A 341 34.66 -5.41 10.51
CA ASP A 341 33.25 -5.12 10.26
C ASP A 341 32.48 -5.54 11.51
N ALA A 342 31.50 -4.72 11.91
CA ALA A 342 30.74 -4.97 13.12
C ALA A 342 30.03 -6.34 13.01
N ASP A 343 30.13 -7.16 14.06
CA ASP A 343 29.31 -8.36 14.18
C ASP A 343 27.83 -7.93 14.24
N LEU A 344 27.12 -8.02 13.11
CA LEU A 344 25.67 -7.85 13.08
C LEU A 344 25.03 -9.03 13.81
N LEU A 345 23.98 -8.74 14.57
CA LEU A 345 23.18 -9.78 15.24
C LEU A 345 21.93 -10.15 14.43
N GLY A 346 21.50 -9.27 13.53
CA GLY A 346 20.51 -9.56 12.50
C GLY A 346 20.93 -8.99 11.17
N ASP A 347 20.50 -9.61 10.07
CA ASP A 347 20.73 -9.12 8.72
C ASP A 347 19.59 -9.53 7.77
N HIS A 348 19.64 -8.99 6.56
CA HIS A 348 18.66 -9.17 5.49
C HIS A 348 19.35 -9.14 4.11
N GLY A 349 18.60 -9.35 3.03
CA GLY A 349 19.12 -9.45 1.66
C GLY A 349 19.29 -10.88 1.14
N TYR A 350 18.87 -11.88 1.93
CA TYR A 350 18.80 -13.28 1.53
C TYR A 350 17.74 -13.53 0.45
N ASP A 351 17.60 -14.79 0.04
CA ASP A 351 16.51 -15.29 -0.80
C ASP A 351 15.16 -14.70 -0.38
N ASN A 352 14.49 -14.05 -1.34
CA ASN A 352 13.26 -13.30 -1.13
C ASN A 352 12.05 -14.18 -0.78
N ARG A 353 12.17 -15.51 -0.95
CA ARG A 353 11.14 -16.50 -0.58
C ARG A 353 11.19 -16.90 0.89
N ALA A 354 12.26 -16.55 1.60
CA ALA A 354 12.37 -16.85 3.01
C ALA A 354 11.34 -16.04 3.80
N GLU A 355 10.54 -16.71 4.64
CA GLU A 355 9.52 -16.04 5.45
C GLU A 355 10.10 -14.90 6.29
N SER A 356 11.33 -15.04 6.78
CA SER A 356 12.00 -14.00 7.57
C SER A 356 12.29 -12.72 6.79
N MET A 357 12.22 -12.74 5.45
CA MET A 357 12.47 -11.60 4.57
C MET A 357 11.20 -10.89 4.10
N HIS A 358 10.02 -11.40 4.44
CA HIS A 358 8.77 -10.81 3.96
C HIS A 358 8.38 -9.54 4.76
N PRO A 359 8.03 -8.44 4.07
CA PRO A 359 7.57 -7.22 4.70
C PRO A 359 6.07 -7.24 5.10
N ILE A 360 5.68 -6.31 5.96
CA ILE A 360 4.28 -6.03 6.30
C ILE A 360 3.58 -5.24 5.19
N PHE A 361 2.24 -5.30 5.16
CA PHE A 361 1.41 -4.31 4.45
C PHE A 361 0.08 -4.08 5.15
N TYR A 362 -0.27 -2.80 5.30
CA TYR A 362 -1.56 -2.31 5.74
C TYR A 362 -2.05 -1.20 4.80
N GLY A 363 -3.33 -1.27 4.42
CA GLY A 363 -3.98 -0.24 3.61
C GLY A 363 -5.30 0.20 4.24
N PHE A 364 -5.50 1.49 4.47
CA PHE A 364 -6.77 2.00 5.00
C PHE A 364 -7.11 3.38 4.43
N GLY A 365 -8.40 3.72 4.45
CA GLY A 365 -8.93 4.93 3.81
C GLY A 365 -10.01 4.59 2.76
N PRO A 366 -10.53 5.60 2.06
CA PRO A 366 -11.71 5.44 1.20
C PRO A 366 -11.53 4.50 0.01
N ALA A 367 -10.32 4.14 -0.40
CA ALA A 367 -10.09 3.20 -1.50
C ALA A 367 -10.05 1.72 -1.05
N PHE A 368 -9.80 1.47 0.23
CA PHE A 368 -9.53 0.13 0.76
C PHE A 368 -10.79 -0.50 1.37
N ARG A 369 -10.91 -1.82 1.24
CA ARG A 369 -11.87 -2.60 2.05
C ARG A 369 -11.53 -2.46 3.52
N SER A 370 -12.50 -2.77 4.39
CA SER A 370 -12.31 -2.79 5.83
C SER A 370 -12.50 -4.20 6.40
N ASN A 371 -11.86 -4.46 7.53
CA ASN A 371 -11.94 -5.74 8.25
C ASN A 371 -11.52 -6.93 7.38
N LEU A 372 -10.44 -6.76 6.62
CA LEU A 372 -9.93 -7.78 5.70
C LEU A 372 -8.50 -8.17 6.04
N LEU A 373 -8.28 -9.47 6.26
CA LEU A 373 -6.96 -10.09 6.17
C LEU A 373 -6.82 -10.66 4.75
N ALA A 374 -5.98 -10.05 3.93
CA ALA A 374 -5.79 -10.36 2.52
C ALA A 374 -4.65 -11.37 2.29
N GLU A 375 -4.73 -12.08 1.16
CA GLU A 375 -3.66 -12.98 0.71
C GLU A 375 -2.44 -12.20 0.21
N PRO A 376 -1.23 -12.79 0.28
CA PRO A 376 0.00 -12.16 -0.19
C PRO A 376 -0.04 -11.70 -1.64
N PHE A 377 0.73 -10.67 -1.93
CA PHE A 377 1.03 -10.20 -3.29
C PHE A 377 2.43 -9.59 -3.34
N ARG A 378 2.94 -9.31 -4.54
CA ARG A 378 4.33 -8.89 -4.73
C ARG A 378 4.53 -7.40 -4.52
N ASN A 379 5.69 -7.00 -3.99
CA ASN A 379 6.02 -5.59 -3.77
C ASN A 379 5.91 -4.71 -5.05
N VAL A 380 6.20 -5.27 -6.24
CA VAL A 380 6.03 -4.59 -7.54
C VAL A 380 4.58 -4.18 -7.82
N ASP A 381 3.60 -4.86 -7.23
CA ASP A 381 2.17 -4.59 -7.42
C ASP A 381 1.70 -3.37 -6.60
N ILE A 382 2.52 -2.84 -5.68
CA ILE A 382 2.21 -1.64 -4.87
C ILE A 382 2.17 -0.38 -5.76
N TYR A 383 3.05 -0.23 -6.75
CA TYR A 383 3.00 0.94 -7.63
C TYR A 383 1.71 1.03 -8.46
N PRO A 384 1.25 -0.04 -9.15
CA PRO A 384 -0.06 -0.07 -9.80
C PRO A 384 -1.22 0.26 -8.84
N LEU A 385 -1.17 -0.23 -7.60
CA LEU A 385 -2.14 0.13 -6.56
C LEU A 385 -2.15 1.63 -6.28
N MET A 386 -0.97 2.24 -6.08
CA MET A 386 -0.85 3.68 -5.86
C MET A 386 -1.32 4.48 -7.06
N CYS A 387 -1.00 4.05 -8.29
CA CYS A 387 -1.53 4.66 -9.51
C CYS A 387 -3.06 4.62 -9.53
N TYR A 388 -3.67 3.49 -9.20
CA TYR A 388 -5.13 3.36 -9.14
C TYR A 388 -5.73 4.33 -8.12
N ILE A 389 -5.21 4.36 -6.89
CA ILE A 389 -5.70 5.24 -5.82
C ILE A 389 -5.58 6.72 -6.21
N LEU A 390 -4.50 7.10 -6.87
CA LEU A 390 -4.23 8.48 -7.30
C LEU A 390 -4.89 8.85 -8.64
N HIS A 391 -5.63 7.93 -9.28
CA HIS A 391 -6.20 8.09 -10.62
C HIS A 391 -5.13 8.42 -11.69
N LEU A 392 -3.98 7.76 -11.63
CA LEU A 392 -2.89 7.90 -12.58
C LEU A 392 -2.97 6.82 -13.66
N ASN A 393 -2.59 7.18 -14.88
CA ASN A 393 -2.32 6.18 -15.90
C ASN A 393 -1.08 5.39 -15.50
N GLN A 394 -1.25 4.08 -15.30
CA GLN A 394 -0.13 3.19 -14.99
C GLN A 394 0.88 3.22 -16.13
N ARG A 395 2.16 3.42 -15.79
CA ARG A 395 3.27 3.28 -16.74
C ARG A 395 3.59 1.81 -16.96
N LYS A 396 4.54 1.52 -17.86
CA LYS A 396 5.05 0.16 -18.02
C LYS A 396 5.80 -0.25 -16.75
N THR A 397 5.28 -1.26 -16.04
CA THR A 397 5.83 -1.81 -14.80
C THR A 397 5.83 -3.34 -14.84
N ASN A 398 6.50 -3.98 -13.87
CA ASN A 398 6.43 -5.43 -13.68
C ASN A 398 5.22 -5.86 -12.81
N GLY A 399 4.68 -4.94 -12.02
CA GLY A 399 3.47 -5.17 -11.23
C GLY A 399 2.15 -5.04 -12.01
N SER A 400 1.08 -5.61 -11.45
CA SER A 400 -0.28 -5.55 -11.98
C SER A 400 -1.29 -5.17 -10.91
N LEU A 401 -2.19 -4.24 -11.23
CA LEU A 401 -3.34 -3.90 -10.38
C LEU A 401 -4.23 -5.13 -10.12
N ASP A 402 -4.37 -6.04 -11.10
CA ASP A 402 -5.25 -7.21 -10.97
C ASP A 402 -4.89 -8.09 -9.76
N ASN A 403 -3.60 -8.19 -9.43
CA ASN A 403 -3.12 -8.97 -8.28
C ASN A 403 -3.61 -8.40 -6.94
N VAL A 404 -3.88 -7.09 -6.89
CA VAL A 404 -4.21 -6.35 -5.65
C VAL A 404 -5.64 -5.79 -5.65
N LYS A 405 -6.42 -5.96 -6.72
CA LYS A 405 -7.83 -5.49 -6.78
C LYS A 405 -8.68 -6.00 -5.62
N HIS A 406 -8.37 -7.19 -5.11
CA HIS A 406 -9.13 -7.83 -4.04
C HIS A 406 -9.09 -7.07 -2.70
N ILE A 407 -8.14 -6.14 -2.49
CA ILE A 407 -8.05 -5.30 -1.28
C ILE A 407 -8.80 -3.96 -1.42
N LEU A 408 -9.21 -3.61 -2.63
CA LEU A 408 -9.89 -2.35 -2.95
C LEU A 408 -11.41 -2.52 -2.86
N ILE A 409 -12.11 -1.43 -2.50
CA ILE A 409 -13.56 -1.44 -2.60
C ILE A 409 -13.99 -1.46 -4.07
N ASP A 410 -14.95 -2.32 -4.38
CA ASP A 410 -15.47 -2.47 -5.73
C ASP A 410 -16.58 -1.44 -5.96
N PHE A 411 -16.24 -0.30 -6.55
CA PHE A 411 -17.25 0.63 -7.07
C PHE A 411 -17.76 0.16 -8.42
N SER A 412 -18.31 -1.05 -8.49
CA SER A 412 -18.95 -1.51 -9.71
C SER A 412 -20.12 -0.56 -10.02
N PRO A 413 -20.13 0.09 -11.21
CA PRO A 413 -21.24 0.95 -11.62
C PRO A 413 -22.58 0.21 -11.60
N ILE A 414 -22.53 -1.13 -11.77
CA ILE A 414 -23.67 -2.02 -11.68
C ILE A 414 -24.23 -2.05 -10.25
N ILE A 415 -23.38 -2.09 -9.21
CA ILE A 415 -23.81 -2.09 -7.81
C ILE A 415 -24.44 -0.73 -7.47
N ILE A 416 -23.82 0.38 -7.90
CA ILE A 416 -24.37 1.73 -7.70
C ILE A 416 -25.72 1.87 -8.42
N PHE A 417 -25.83 1.38 -9.65
CA PHE A 417 -27.07 1.35 -10.41
C PHE A 417 -28.15 0.51 -9.72
N ILE A 418 -27.81 -0.69 -9.22
CA ILE A 418 -28.74 -1.55 -8.46
C ILE A 418 -29.22 -0.83 -7.19
N ILE A 419 -28.33 -0.19 -6.43
CA ILE A 419 -28.70 0.58 -5.24
C ILE A 419 -29.63 1.73 -5.61
N LEU A 420 -29.33 2.49 -6.67
CA LEU A 420 -30.18 3.58 -7.16
C LEU A 420 -31.58 3.09 -7.55
N VAL A 421 -31.67 1.95 -8.25
CA VAL A 421 -32.94 1.31 -8.63
C VAL A 421 -33.73 0.88 -7.39
N ILE A 422 -33.09 0.27 -6.40
CA ILE A 422 -33.75 -0.16 -5.16
C ILE A 422 -34.26 1.05 -4.37
N VAL A 423 -33.45 2.09 -4.21
CA VAL A 423 -33.83 3.31 -3.48
C VAL A 423 -34.98 4.04 -4.17
N THR A 424 -34.94 4.16 -5.50
CA THR A 424 -36.04 4.79 -6.26
C THR A 424 -37.32 3.98 -6.18
N ALA A 425 -37.26 2.65 -6.28
CA ALA A 425 -38.43 1.78 -6.10
C ALA A 425 -39.03 1.90 -4.69
N PHE A 426 -38.18 2.00 -3.65
CA PHE A 426 -38.61 2.17 -2.27
C PHE A 426 -39.32 3.53 -2.06
N ILE A 427 -38.74 4.62 -2.55
CA ILE A 427 -39.35 5.97 -2.49
C ILE A 427 -40.70 5.97 -3.23
N TYR A 428 -40.77 5.36 -4.41
CA TYR A 428 -42.01 5.25 -5.18
C TYR A 428 -43.10 4.52 -4.39
N THR A 429 -42.74 3.40 -3.75
CA THR A 429 -43.68 2.61 -2.92
C THR A 429 -44.22 3.42 -1.75
N ILE A 430 -43.36 4.18 -1.05
CA ILE A 430 -43.80 5.08 0.02
C ILE A 430 -44.76 6.16 -0.51
N CYS A 431 -44.45 6.77 -1.65
CA CYS A 431 -45.29 7.78 -2.27
C CYS A 431 -46.65 7.21 -2.72
N ALA A 432 -46.66 6.02 -3.33
CA ALA A 432 -47.88 5.33 -3.74
C ALA A 432 -48.76 4.94 -2.54
N CYS A 433 -48.17 4.43 -1.46
CA CYS A 433 -48.86 4.13 -0.21
C CYS A 433 -49.47 5.40 0.43
N ARG A 434 -48.73 6.51 0.42
CA ARG A 434 -49.24 7.81 0.90
C ARG A 434 -50.38 8.34 0.04
N HIS A 435 -50.31 8.15 -1.29
CA HIS A 435 -51.37 8.54 -2.21
C HIS A 435 -52.64 7.68 -2.01
N CYS A 436 -52.49 6.36 -1.88
CA CYS A 436 -53.60 5.45 -1.57
C CYS A 436 -54.26 5.79 -0.23
N ARG A 437 -53.48 6.09 0.82
CA ARG A 437 -54.03 6.57 2.10
C ARG A 437 -54.83 7.87 1.95
N LYS A 438 -54.36 8.81 1.12
CA LYS A 438 -55.11 10.03 0.81
C LYS A 438 -56.42 9.74 0.07
N LEU A 439 -56.42 8.83 -0.91
CA LEU A 439 -57.62 8.45 -1.65
C LEU A 439 -58.65 7.76 -0.75
N ILE A 440 -58.22 6.83 0.10
CA ILE A 440 -59.08 6.18 1.11
C ILE A 440 -59.65 7.22 2.09
N TYR A 441 -58.84 8.20 2.50
CA TYR A 441 -59.29 9.30 3.38
C TYR A 441 -60.28 10.25 2.70
N VAL A 442 -60.25 10.36 1.38
CA VAL A 442 -61.19 11.18 0.59
C VAL A 442 -62.48 10.42 0.32
N GLU A 443 -62.42 9.12 -0.05
CA GLU A 443 -63.62 8.28 -0.22
C GLU A 443 -64.40 8.10 1.08
N THR A 444 -63.71 7.95 2.22
CA THR A 444 -64.36 7.87 3.54
C THR A 444 -65.02 9.17 4.00
N ARG A 445 -64.73 10.32 3.35
CA ARG A 445 -65.41 11.60 3.58
C ARG A 445 -66.51 11.93 2.56
N ILE A 446 -66.59 11.22 1.44
CA ILE A 446 -67.61 11.46 0.39
C ILE A 446 -68.86 10.59 0.61
N VAL A 447 -68.88 9.71 1.62
CA VAL A 447 -70.10 9.03 2.07
C VAL A 447 -70.62 9.63 3.39
N PRO A 448 -71.30 10.77 3.30
CA PRO A 448 -72.55 10.95 4.04
C PRO A 448 -73.68 11.33 3.08
N ASP A 449 -74.91 10.91 3.39
CA ASP A 449 -76.19 11.36 2.80
C ASP A 449 -76.93 10.49 1.77
N GLN A 450 -76.91 9.16 1.88
CA GLN A 450 -77.94 8.33 1.18
C GLN A 450 -78.80 7.39 2.04
N TYR A 451 -78.73 7.45 3.37
CA TYR A 451 -79.61 6.65 4.24
C TYR A 451 -80.34 7.49 5.30
N ARG A 452 -81.07 8.53 4.88
CA ARG A 452 -81.94 9.28 5.80
C ARG A 452 -83.28 9.73 5.21
N LEU A 453 -83.90 8.86 4.41
CA LEU A 453 -85.33 8.98 4.05
C LEU A 453 -85.86 7.56 3.84
N LEU A 454 -86.47 6.97 4.88
CA LEU A 454 -87.50 5.91 4.83
C LEU A 454 -87.66 5.31 6.23
N SER A 455 -88.33 6.03 7.14
CA SER A 455 -89.07 5.42 8.26
C SER A 455 -90.02 6.45 8.89
N ASN A 456 -91.17 6.67 8.24
CA ASN A 456 -92.34 7.27 8.88
C ASN A 456 -93.59 6.56 8.35
N SER A 457 -94.04 5.50 9.02
CA SER A 457 -95.45 5.12 9.14
C SER A 457 -95.63 3.90 10.06
N ASP A 458 -96.46 4.09 11.08
CA ASP A 458 -97.10 3.07 11.93
C ASP A 458 -96.19 2.19 12.82
N GLY A 459 -96.52 1.92 14.07
CA GLY A 459 -97.79 2.10 14.76
C GLY A 459 -97.97 0.94 15.75
N SER A 460 -98.07 1.31 17.03
CA SER A 460 -98.71 0.53 18.10
C SER A 460 -97.90 -0.53 18.88
N LYS A 461 -97.91 -0.28 20.20
CA LYS A 461 -98.22 -1.19 21.32
C LYS A 461 -97.13 -2.05 21.98
N ASN A 462 -97.07 -1.79 23.29
CA ASN A 462 -96.96 -2.71 24.44
C ASN A 462 -95.58 -3.06 25.01
N ASN A 463 -95.23 -2.37 26.10
CA ASN A 463 -95.17 -2.86 27.49
C ASN A 463 -94.46 -4.19 27.85
N LEU A 464 -93.62 -4.07 28.90
CA LEU A 464 -93.23 -5.03 29.97
C LEU A 464 -91.97 -5.91 29.68
N ILE A 465 -90.82 -5.70 30.36
CA ILE A 465 -90.37 -6.07 31.74
C ILE A 465 -89.51 -7.39 31.74
N VAL A 466 -88.41 -7.38 32.54
CA VAL A 466 -87.45 -8.44 33.01
C VAL A 466 -86.47 -9.03 31.96
N SER A 467 -85.22 -9.43 32.20
CA SER A 467 -84.28 -9.63 33.34
C SER A 467 -82.85 -9.71 32.76
N GLU A 468 -81.83 -9.13 33.40
CA GLU A 468 -80.75 -9.85 34.12
C GLU A 468 -80.26 -11.17 33.48
N SER A 469 -78.97 -11.23 33.12
CA SER A 469 -77.96 -11.91 33.96
C SER A 469 -76.55 -11.71 33.41
N GLU A 470 -75.65 -11.41 34.35
CA GLU A 470 -74.20 -11.43 34.25
C GLU A 470 -73.65 -12.83 33.95
N ASP A 471 -72.43 -12.83 33.42
CA ASP A 471 -71.27 -13.65 33.82
C ASP A 471 -70.50 -14.14 32.58
N GLU A 472 -69.31 -13.61 32.31
CA GLU A 472 -68.02 -13.78 33.00
C GLU A 472 -67.28 -15.03 32.49
N GLN A 473 -65.96 -14.86 32.38
CA GLN A 473 -64.91 -15.88 32.25
C GLN A 473 -64.72 -16.58 30.90
N GLU A 474 -63.50 -16.95 30.50
CA GLU A 474 -62.12 -16.54 30.77
C GLU A 474 -61.28 -17.53 29.94
N ASN A 475 -60.02 -17.15 29.66
CA ASN A 475 -58.88 -18.06 29.44
C ASN A 475 -58.87 -18.92 28.15
N HIS A 476 -57.76 -19.07 27.44
CA HIS A 476 -56.36 -18.78 27.74
C HIS A 476 -55.58 -18.52 26.44
#